data_AF-A0A660YR49-F1
#
_entry.id   AF-A0A660YR49-F1
#
_cell.length_a   1.000
_cell.length_b   1.000
_cell.length_c   1.000
_cell.angle_alpha   90.00
_cell.angle_beta   90.00
_cell.angle_gamma   90.00
#
_symmetry.space_group_name_H-M   'P 1'
#
loop_
_entity.id
_entity.type
_entity.pdbx_description
1 polymer ?
#
loop_
_entity_poly.entity_id
_entity_poly.type
_entity_poly.pdbx_seq_one_letter_code
_entity_poly.pdbx_strand_id
1 'polypeptide(L)'
;RLMKRFLQHPFIIKIYQFLHPDIGIPIARYASHLSRNHYQQDIKKQHEEDQEYLNFAVEQFNKGYDFVIMGHSHRPMKVAVNSRIYVNLGDWLSHFTYALFDGSQLTLKKWELKSGSKERKLLG
;
A
#
# COMPACT_ATOMS: atom_id res chain seq x y z
N ARG A 1 4.52 -17.85 1.88
CA ARG A 1 3.22 -18.59 1.94
C ARG A 1 3.19 -19.68 3.03
N LEU A 2 4.27 -20.45 3.24
CA LEU A 2 4.35 -21.50 4.29
C LEU A 2 4.29 -20.96 5.73
N MET A 3 4.99 -19.87 6.03
CA MET A 3 5.02 -19.26 7.37
C MET A 3 3.62 -18.82 7.86
N LYS A 4 2.80 -18.23 6.98
CA LYS A 4 1.41 -17.85 7.30
C LYS A 4 0.58 -19.07 7.70
N ARG A 5 0.75 -20.19 7.00
CA ARG A 5 0.03 -21.44 7.28
C ARG A 5 0.46 -22.07 8.60
N PHE A 6 1.74 -21.99 8.95
CA PHE A 6 2.26 -22.45 10.24
C PHE A 6 1.72 -21.59 11.39
N LEU A 7 1.79 -20.26 11.27
CA LEU A 7 1.30 -19.34 12.31
C LEU A 7 -0.22 -19.41 12.55
N GLN A 8 -1.00 -19.76 11.52
CA GLN A 8 -2.46 -19.90 11.60
C GLN A 8 -2.91 -21.32 11.98
N HIS A 9 -2.00 -22.24 12.28
CA HIS A 9 -2.34 -23.59 12.66
C HIS A 9 -3.00 -23.59 14.06
N PRO A 10 -4.14 -24.29 14.27
CA PRO A 10 -4.90 -24.24 15.52
C PRO A 10 -4.10 -24.67 16.76
N PHE A 11 -3.10 -25.55 16.59
CA PHE A 11 -2.18 -25.93 17.67
C PHE A 11 -1.29 -24.77 18.13
N ILE A 12 -0.75 -23.98 17.20
CA ILE A 12 0.12 -22.85 17.51
C ILE A 12 -0.68 -21.71 18.14
N ILE A 13 -1.90 -21.48 17.66
CA ILE A 13 -2.83 -20.51 18.25
C ILE A 13 -3.13 -20.88 19.71
N LYS A 14 -3.39 -22.16 20.00
CA LYS A 14 -3.62 -22.63 21.38
C LYS A 14 -2.41 -22.40 22.28
N ILE A 15 -1.20 -22.71 21.82
CA ILE A 15 0.02 -22.45 22.60
C ILE A 15 0.19 -20.94 22.86
N TYR A 16 -0.03 -20.12 21.83
CA TYR A 16 0.07 -18.66 21.96
C TYR A 16 -0.96 -18.08 22.93
N GLN A 17 -2.16 -18.66 23.02
CA GLN A 17 -3.19 -18.24 24.00
C GLN A 17 -2.77 -18.49 25.46
N PHE A 18 -1.88 -19.44 25.71
CA PHE A 18 -1.35 -19.70 27.06
C PHE A 18 -0.11 -18.85 27.40
N LEU A 19 0.47 -18.13 26.44
CA LEU A 19 1.58 -17.22 26.71
C LEU A 19 1.10 -15.97 27.43
N HIS A 20 1.80 -15.60 28.52
CA HIS A 20 1.59 -14.33 29.19
C HIS A 20 1.82 -13.15 28.21
N PRO A 21 0.98 -12.09 28.23
CA PRO A 21 1.08 -10.97 27.30
C PRO A 21 2.46 -10.31 27.26
N ASP A 22 3.18 -10.27 28.38
CA ASP A 22 4.53 -9.69 28.47
C ASP A 22 5.57 -10.40 27.59
N ILE A 23 5.35 -11.68 27.28
CA ILE A 23 6.24 -12.50 26.43
C ILE A 23 5.65 -12.67 25.04
N GLY A 24 4.32 -12.84 24.95
CA GLY A 24 3.62 -13.01 23.67
C GLY A 24 3.73 -11.79 22.76
N ILE A 25 3.57 -10.57 23.31
CA ILE A 25 3.58 -9.33 22.53
C ILE A 25 4.95 -9.06 21.87
N PRO A 26 6.10 -9.16 22.56
CA PRO A 26 7.41 -9.04 21.91
C PRO A 26 7.65 -10.06 20.79
N ILE A 27 7.28 -11.33 21.00
CA ILE A 27 7.44 -12.40 20.00
C ILE A 27 6.60 -12.11 18.76
N ALA A 28 5.34 -11.71 18.95
CA ALA A 28 4.44 -11.37 17.84
C ALA A 28 4.95 -10.16 17.03
N ARG A 29 5.50 -9.14 17.71
CA ARG A 29 6.14 -8.00 17.03
C ARG A 29 7.34 -8.45 16.21
N TYR A 30 8.24 -9.23 16.81
CA TYR A 30 9.43 -9.73 16.12
C TYR A 30 9.10 -10.57 14.88
N ALA A 31 8.17 -11.53 15.00
CA ALA A 31 7.69 -12.32 13.87
C ALA A 31 7.04 -11.45 12.77
N SER A 32 6.31 -10.41 13.17
CA SER A 32 5.72 -9.44 12.23
C SER A 32 6.78 -8.64 11.47
N HIS A 33 7.89 -8.28 12.12
CA HIS A 33 9.02 -7.61 11.47
C HIS A 33 9.74 -8.53 10.48
N LEU A 34 10.00 -9.79 10.87
CA LEU A 34 10.62 -10.77 9.98
C LEU A 34 9.79 -11.04 8.72
N SER A 35 8.46 -11.07 8.84
CA SER A 35 7.57 -11.21 7.69
C SER A 35 7.59 -10.02 6.74
N ARG A 36 7.96 -8.82 7.21
CA ARG A 36 8.05 -7.60 6.37
C ARG A 36 9.39 -7.51 5.62
N ASN A 37 10.45 -8.13 6.13
CA ASN A 37 11.80 -8.04 5.56
C ASN A 37 12.07 -8.96 4.35
N HIS A 38 11.09 -9.68 3.82
CA HIS A 38 11.21 -10.42 2.54
C HIS A 38 11.13 -9.51 1.28
N TYR A 39 11.52 -8.25 1.43
CA TYR A 39 11.34 -7.15 0.48
C TYR A 39 12.14 -7.30 -0.84
N GLN A 40 13.24 -8.05 -0.87
CA GLN A 40 14.04 -8.19 -2.10
C GLN A 40 13.42 -9.13 -3.15
N GLN A 41 12.59 -10.10 -2.74
CA GLN A 41 11.75 -10.86 -3.69
C GLN A 41 10.51 -10.07 -4.14
N ASP A 42 10.17 -8.97 -3.44
CA ASP A 42 9.01 -8.15 -3.77
C ASP A 42 9.26 -7.19 -4.95
N ILE A 43 10.47 -6.65 -5.16
CA ILE A 43 10.68 -5.63 -6.20
C ILE A 43 10.33 -6.12 -7.61
N LYS A 44 10.80 -7.32 -7.99
CA LYS A 44 10.48 -7.88 -9.32
C LYS A 44 8.98 -8.13 -9.47
N LYS A 45 8.35 -8.69 -8.43
CA LYS A 45 6.91 -8.97 -8.41
C LYS A 45 6.08 -7.68 -8.43
N GLN A 46 6.55 -6.64 -7.77
CA GLN A 46 5.98 -5.29 -7.81
C GLN A 46 6.03 -4.74 -9.24
N HIS A 47 7.15 -4.88 -9.95
CA HIS A 47 7.21 -4.47 -11.36
C HIS A 47 6.22 -5.24 -12.24
N GLU A 48 6.11 -6.55 -12.05
CA GLU A 48 5.14 -7.38 -12.78
C GLU A 48 3.70 -6.93 -12.52
N GLU A 49 3.33 -6.67 -11.26
CA GLU A 49 2.00 -6.17 -10.88
C GLU A 49 1.69 -4.78 -11.49
N ASP A 50 2.66 -3.86 -11.52
CA ASP A 50 2.47 -2.54 -12.14
C ASP A 50 2.21 -2.67 -13.66
N GLN A 51 2.89 -3.62 -14.32
CA GLN A 51 2.69 -3.89 -15.73
C GLN A 51 1.31 -4.51 -16.00
N GLU A 52 0.86 -5.46 -15.17
CA GLU A 52 -0.49 -6.02 -15.26
C GLU A 52 -1.56 -4.93 -15.14
N TYR A 53 -1.37 -3.98 -14.23
CA TYR A 53 -2.33 -2.88 -14.01
C TYR A 53 -2.34 -1.90 -15.18
N LEU A 54 -1.16 -1.58 -15.73
CA LEU A 54 -1.06 -0.75 -16.92
C LEU A 54 -1.72 -1.43 -18.13
N ASN A 55 -1.52 -2.73 -18.31
CA ASN A 55 -2.16 -3.49 -19.39
C ASN A 55 -3.67 -3.47 -19.27
N PHE A 56 -4.21 -3.69 -18.07
CA PHE A 56 -5.65 -3.54 -17.84
C PHE A 56 -6.13 -2.13 -18.15
N ALA A 57 -5.37 -1.09 -17.78
CA ALA A 57 -5.73 0.28 -18.10
C ALA A 57 -5.80 0.50 -19.63
N VAL A 58 -4.84 -0.06 -20.39
CA VAL A 58 -4.87 -0.06 -21.86
C VAL A 58 -6.09 -0.79 -22.40
N GLU A 59 -6.49 -1.91 -21.82
CA GLU A 59 -7.74 -2.59 -22.21
C GLU A 59 -8.98 -1.72 -21.98
N GLN A 60 -9.05 -0.97 -20.87
CA GLN A 60 -10.16 -0.03 -20.64
C GLN A 60 -10.09 1.16 -21.61
N PHE A 61 -8.90 1.67 -21.90
CA PHE A 61 -8.73 2.70 -22.92
C PHE A 61 -9.29 2.25 -24.28
N ASN A 62 -9.07 0.99 -24.65
CA ASN A 62 -9.63 0.41 -25.89
C ASN A 62 -11.16 0.28 -25.85
N LYS A 63 -11.78 0.26 -24.67
CA LYS A 63 -13.24 0.31 -24.49
C LYS A 63 -13.82 1.73 -24.53
N GLY A 64 -12.98 2.75 -24.70
CA GLY A 64 -13.41 4.15 -24.82
C GLY A 64 -13.31 4.98 -23.55
N TYR A 65 -12.65 4.48 -22.49
CA TYR A 65 -12.40 5.28 -21.29
C TYR A 65 -11.19 6.20 -21.49
N ASP A 66 -11.29 7.46 -21.04
CA ASP A 66 -10.18 8.42 -21.11
C ASP A 66 -9.28 8.40 -19.86
N PHE A 67 -9.85 7.95 -18.74
CA PHE A 67 -9.21 7.93 -17.43
C PHE A 67 -9.39 6.57 -16.77
N VAL A 68 -8.32 6.00 -16.25
CA VAL A 68 -8.36 4.77 -15.43
C VAL A 68 -7.64 5.04 -14.12
N ILE A 69 -8.33 4.78 -13.00
CA ILE A 69 -7.79 4.96 -11.65
C ILE A 69 -7.77 3.61 -10.95
N MET A 70 -6.63 3.26 -10.35
CA MET A 70 -6.44 2.05 -9.56
C MET A 70 -5.83 2.36 -8.20
N GLY A 71 -5.85 1.37 -7.31
CA GLY A 71 -5.15 1.39 -6.03
C GLY A 71 -4.59 0.00 -5.74
N HIS A 72 -4.60 -0.43 -4.47
CA HIS A 72 -4.13 -1.75 -4.01
C HIS A 72 -2.62 -1.95 -3.97
N SER A 73 -1.85 -1.49 -4.96
CA SER A 73 -0.39 -1.69 -4.97
C SER A 73 0.34 -0.80 -3.95
N HIS A 74 -0.36 0.20 -3.39
CA HIS A 74 0.20 1.26 -2.53
C HIS A 74 1.33 2.05 -3.21
N ARG A 75 1.48 1.99 -4.53
CA ARG A 75 2.54 2.67 -5.30
C ARG A 75 1.96 3.76 -6.18
N PRO A 76 2.20 5.04 -5.85
CA PRO A 76 1.67 6.15 -6.64
C PRO A 76 2.34 6.21 -8.01
N MET A 77 1.54 6.13 -9.07
CA MET A 77 2.02 6.19 -10.45
C MET A 77 1.03 6.95 -11.33
N LYS A 78 1.52 7.74 -12.28
CA LYS A 78 0.71 8.37 -13.33
C LYS A 78 1.36 8.09 -14.68
N VAL A 79 0.59 7.55 -15.63
CA VAL A 79 1.05 7.23 -16.98
C VAL A 79 0.09 7.81 -17.99
N ALA A 80 0.63 8.46 -19.03
CA ALA A 80 -0.15 8.92 -20.17
C ALA A 80 0.03 7.95 -21.35
N VAL A 81 -1.07 7.51 -21.94
CA VAL A 81 -1.09 6.62 -23.12
C VAL A 81 -2.03 7.22 -24.16
N ASN A 82 -1.49 7.73 -25.27
CA ASN A 82 -2.28 8.34 -26.36
C ASN A 82 -3.32 9.38 -25.85
N SER A 83 -2.88 10.34 -25.04
CA SER A 83 -3.72 11.37 -24.41
C SER A 83 -4.72 10.88 -23.35
N ARG A 84 -4.77 9.58 -23.06
CA ARG A 84 -5.52 8.99 -21.95
C ARG A 84 -4.63 8.85 -20.73
N ILE A 85 -5.21 8.90 -19.53
CA ILE A 85 -4.43 8.92 -18.29
C ILE A 85 -4.78 7.74 -17.39
N TYR A 86 -3.75 7.00 -17.04
CA TYR A 86 -3.78 5.99 -16.00
C TYR A 86 -3.17 6.56 -14.71
N VAL A 87 -3.84 6.35 -13.59
CA VAL A 87 -3.34 6.70 -12.25
C VAL A 87 -3.44 5.48 -11.34
N ASN A 88 -2.32 5.09 -10.75
CA ASN A 88 -2.29 4.21 -9.59
C ASN A 88 -2.13 5.06 -8.31
N LEU A 89 -3.01 4.86 -7.35
CA LEU A 89 -2.96 5.54 -6.07
C LEU A 89 -1.93 4.87 -5.16
N GLY A 90 -1.20 5.70 -4.42
CA GLY A 90 -0.42 5.24 -3.28
C GLY A 90 -1.32 4.94 -2.08
N ASP A 91 -0.88 5.38 -0.90
CA ASP A 91 -1.59 5.13 0.34
C ASP A 91 -1.50 6.32 1.30
N TRP A 92 -2.36 6.32 2.31
CA TRP A 92 -2.47 7.38 3.31
C TRP A 92 -1.52 7.24 4.51
N LEU A 93 -0.63 6.24 4.52
CA LEU A 93 0.30 5.95 5.62
C LEU A 93 1.72 6.41 5.27
N SER A 94 2.13 6.23 4.03
CA SER A 94 3.48 6.45 3.53
C SER A 94 3.52 7.51 2.44
N HIS A 95 2.64 7.40 1.45
CA HIS A 95 2.72 8.23 0.23
C HIS A 95 1.89 9.51 0.32
N PHE A 96 0.78 9.48 1.04
CA PHE A 96 -0.20 10.55 1.17
C PHE A 96 -0.70 11.08 -0.17
N THR A 97 -0.91 10.21 -1.15
CA THR A 97 -1.30 10.61 -2.52
C THR A 97 -2.78 10.40 -2.79
N TYR A 98 -3.36 11.29 -3.59
CA TYR A 98 -4.75 11.25 -4.02
C TYR A 98 -4.87 11.69 -5.49
N ALA A 99 -5.87 11.17 -6.20
CA ALA A 99 -6.20 11.66 -7.53
C ALA A 99 -7.13 12.88 -7.43
N LEU A 100 -6.84 13.93 -8.19
CA LEU A 100 -7.69 15.10 -8.36
C LEU A 100 -8.11 15.20 -9.82
N PHE A 101 -9.42 15.18 -10.04
CA PHE A 101 -10.04 15.48 -11.33
C PHE A 101 -10.71 16.85 -11.25
N ASP A 102 -10.31 17.77 -12.13
CA ASP A 102 -10.82 19.15 -12.16
C ASP A 102 -12.00 19.36 -13.15
N GLY A 103 -12.52 18.27 -13.72
CA GLY A 103 -13.52 18.30 -14.79
C GLY A 103 -12.92 18.18 -16.19
N SER A 104 -11.61 18.37 -16.33
CA SER A 104 -10.88 18.27 -17.60
C SER A 104 -9.66 17.35 -17.52
N GLN A 105 -8.91 17.42 -16.43
CA GLN A 105 -7.63 16.75 -16.26
C GLN A 105 -7.59 15.94 -14.96
N LEU A 106 -7.01 14.75 -15.07
CA LEU A 106 -6.71 13.89 -13.93
C LEU A 106 -5.24 14.05 -13.51
N THR A 107 -5.02 14.39 -12.25
CA THR A 107 -3.70 14.58 -11.65
C THR A 107 -3.53 13.75 -10.40
N LEU A 108 -2.33 13.20 -10.19
CA LEU A 108 -1.96 12.53 -8.95
C LEU A 108 -1.25 13.56 -8.07
N LYS A 109 -1.85 13.93 -6.95
CA LYS A 109 -1.32 14.92 -6.01
C LYS A 109 -0.90 14.26 -4.71
N LYS A 110 0.03 14.90 -4.00
CA LYS A 110 0.43 14.53 -2.65
C LYS A 110 -0.16 15.52 -1.66
N TRP A 111 -0.69 15.00 -0.56
CA TRP A 111 -1.16 15.81 0.55
C TRP A 111 0.05 16.25 1.38
N GLU A 112 0.25 17.56 1.47
CA GLU A 112 1.26 18.13 2.34
C GLU A 112 0.74 18.09 3.78
N LEU A 113 1.28 17.18 4.58
CA LEU A 113 1.18 17.31 6.02
C LEU A 113 1.89 18.60 6.41
N LYS A 114 1.14 19.65 6.74
CA LYS A 114 1.71 20.82 7.42
C LYS A 114 2.44 20.28 8.65
N SER A 115 3.76 20.36 8.64
CA SER A 115 4.58 20.08 9.82
C SER A 115 4.04 20.95 10.94
N GLY A 116 3.46 20.31 11.95
CA GLY A 116 2.82 21.00 13.06
C GLY A 116 3.76 22.04 13.65
N SER A 117 3.23 23.26 13.73
CA SER A 117 3.61 24.30 14.67
C SER A 117 4.12 23.70 15.99
N LYS A 118 5.27 24.22 16.44
CA LYS A 118 5.76 24.09 17.81
C LYS A 118 4.72 24.65 18.81
N GLU A 119 3.67 23.92 19.13
CA GLU A 119 2.81 24.21 20.29
C GLU A 119 2.43 22.91 21.01
N ARG A 120 3.42 22.38 21.72
CA ARG A 120 3.22 21.62 22.95
C ARG A 120 4.09 22.22 24.04
N LYS A 121 3.79 23.48 24.38
CA LYS A 121 4.01 24.02 25.73
C LYS A 121 2.66 24.57 26.11
N LEU A 122 1.99 23.86 27.01
CA LEU A 122 0.85 24.22 27.84
C LEU A 122 0.10 22.92 28.06
N LEU A 123 0.50 22.20 29.10
CA LEU A 123 -0.34 21.47 30.04
C LEU A 123 0.59 20.68 30.98
N GLY A 124 0.70 21.16 32.22
CA GLY A 124 1.17 20.42 33.39
C GLY A 124 2.67 20.35 33.58
#